data_AF-A0A2V9GD39-F1
#
_entry.id   AF-A0A2V9GD39-F1
#
_cell.length_a   1.000
_cell.length_b   1.000
_cell.length_c   1.000
_cell.angle_alpha   90.00
_cell.angle_beta   90.00
_cell.angle_gamma   90.00
#
_symmetry.space_group_name_H-M   'P 1'
#
loop_
_entity.id
_entity.type
_entity.pdbx_description
1 polymer ?
#
loop_
_entity_poly.entity_id
_entity_poly.type
_entity_poly.pdbx_seq_one_letter_code
_entity_poly.pdbx_strand_id
1 'polypeptide(L)'
;MFIMVIPVGLLYSLRGLVTVSFLALPWAMASRCFGQDKPAQTEEENQARQDLNQGVQAFKNGQYQEAERYFAHAKQLYPRLVLARLYLATIYAWQYISGAPSEENIRMGHAATEEFRGVLSLDRQNISAIDGLGLTLFQMPGRPFDSHLFQESNQKHIFLRSDDLEPCYWIGVID
;
A
#
# COMPACT_ATOMS: atom_id res chain seq x y z
N MET A 1 -63.27 -38.86 29.57
CA MET A 1 -64.73 -39.07 29.75
C MET A 1 -65.39 -37.69 29.78
N PHE A 2 -66.22 -37.38 28.77
CA PHE A 2 -67.30 -36.35 28.66
C PHE A 2 -67.18 -35.03 29.45
N ILE A 3 -66.94 -33.86 28.81
CA ILE A 3 -67.89 -32.92 28.14
C ILE A 3 -68.97 -32.34 29.07
N MET A 4 -68.95 -31.01 29.31
CA MET A 4 -70.14 -30.14 29.52
C MET A 4 -69.71 -28.66 29.40
N VAL A 5 -69.80 -28.00 28.24
CA VAL A 5 -70.95 -27.24 27.70
C VAL A 5 -71.48 -26.16 28.67
N ILE A 6 -71.12 -24.89 28.39
CA ILE A 6 -71.93 -23.72 28.77
C ILE A 6 -72.10 -22.88 27.50
N PRO A 7 -73.33 -22.71 26.96
CA PRO A 7 -73.57 -21.88 25.80
C PRO A 7 -74.09 -20.48 26.17
N VAL A 8 -73.59 -19.52 25.38
CA VAL A 8 -74.36 -18.46 24.69
C VAL A 8 -75.16 -17.48 25.56
N GLY A 9 -74.49 -16.36 25.88
CA GLY A 9 -75.13 -15.07 26.07
C GLY A 9 -75.20 -14.31 24.75
N LEU A 10 -76.41 -13.91 24.39
CA LEU A 10 -76.84 -13.22 23.18
C LEU A 10 -76.09 -11.90 22.90
N LEU A 11 -75.75 -11.72 21.62
CA LEU A 11 -75.91 -10.53 20.77
C LEU A 11 -75.31 -9.20 21.27
N TYR A 12 -74.44 -8.58 20.47
CA TYR A 12 -74.82 -7.41 19.65
C TYR A 12 -73.61 -6.87 18.86
N SER A 13 -73.93 -6.43 17.63
CA SER A 13 -73.22 -5.42 16.84
C SER A 13 -72.19 -5.91 15.80
N LEU A 14 -72.63 -5.86 14.54
CA LEU A 14 -71.82 -5.92 13.33
C LEU A 14 -70.73 -4.85 13.33
N ARG A 15 -69.48 -5.24 13.07
CA ARG A 15 -68.56 -4.49 12.20
C ARG A 15 -67.28 -5.30 11.91
N GLY A 16 -66.97 -5.43 10.62
CA GLY A 16 -65.59 -5.58 10.15
C GLY A 16 -65.06 -7.00 10.04
N LEU A 17 -65.33 -7.63 8.89
CA LEU A 17 -64.53 -8.72 8.35
C LEU A 17 -63.14 -8.16 8.01
N VAL A 18 -62.10 -8.54 8.76
CA VAL A 18 -60.71 -8.46 8.28
C VAL A 18 -60.05 -9.81 8.52
N THR A 19 -60.03 -10.59 7.45
CA THR A 19 -59.25 -11.80 7.31
C THR A 19 -57.77 -11.49 7.16
N VAL A 20 -56.96 -12.29 7.88
CA VAL A 20 -55.72 -12.93 7.41
C VAL A 20 -54.53 -12.00 7.15
N SER A 21 -53.50 -12.10 7.99
CA SER A 21 -52.21 -12.70 7.58
C SER A 21 -51.20 -12.59 8.73
N PHE A 22 -50.68 -13.74 9.18
CA PHE A 22 -49.40 -13.80 9.86
C PHE A 22 -48.34 -13.27 8.89
N LEU A 23 -47.95 -12.00 9.03
CA LEU A 23 -46.73 -11.50 8.41
C LEU A 23 -45.57 -12.18 9.13
N ALA A 24 -45.10 -13.28 8.55
CA ALA A 24 -43.74 -13.76 8.75
C ALA A 24 -42.81 -12.59 8.40
N LEU A 25 -42.32 -11.91 9.44
CA LEU A 25 -41.33 -10.85 9.31
C LEU A 25 -40.09 -11.44 8.61
N PRO A 26 -39.68 -10.90 7.46
CA PRO A 26 -38.63 -11.48 6.65
C PRO A 26 -37.28 -11.22 7.31
N TRP A 27 -36.83 -12.15 8.15
CA TRP A 27 -35.40 -12.25 8.49
C TRP A 27 -34.56 -12.40 7.21
N ALA A 28 -35.13 -12.93 6.13
CA ALA A 28 -34.47 -13.20 4.87
C ALA A 28 -34.19 -11.98 3.94
N MET A 29 -33.98 -10.78 4.48
CA MET A 29 -33.59 -9.59 3.68
C MET A 29 -32.43 -8.78 4.28
N ALA A 30 -31.76 -9.28 5.33
CA ALA A 30 -30.55 -8.64 5.86
C ALA A 30 -29.24 -9.24 5.31
N SER A 31 -29.33 -10.11 4.29
CA SER A 31 -28.17 -10.53 3.49
C SER A 31 -28.03 -9.65 2.26
N ARG A 32 -28.07 -8.32 2.41
CA ARG A 32 -27.22 -7.52 1.52
C ARG A 32 -25.81 -7.75 2.01
N CYS A 33 -25.19 -8.76 1.41
CA CYS A 33 -23.75 -8.88 1.30
C CYS A 33 -23.22 -7.47 1.03
N PHE A 34 -22.70 -6.81 2.07
CA PHE A 34 -21.76 -5.73 1.88
C PHE A 34 -20.52 -6.40 1.28
N GLY A 35 -20.58 -6.66 -0.03
CA GLY A 35 -19.38 -6.68 -0.82
C GLY A 35 -18.71 -5.35 -0.56
N GLN A 36 -17.51 -5.39 0.01
CA GLN A 36 -16.65 -4.23 -0.03
C GLN A 36 -16.32 -4.01 -1.50
N ASP A 37 -17.16 -3.25 -2.21
CA ASP A 37 -16.83 -2.77 -3.53
C ASP A 37 -15.64 -1.84 -3.34
N LYS A 38 -14.42 -2.37 -3.51
CA LYS A 38 -13.23 -1.55 -3.68
C LYS A 38 -13.57 -0.55 -4.79
N PRO A 39 -13.33 0.76 -4.60
CA PRO A 39 -13.64 1.75 -5.62
C PRO A 39 -13.01 1.31 -6.94
N ALA A 40 -13.75 1.45 -8.05
CA ALA A 40 -13.29 1.06 -9.36
C ALA A 40 -11.91 1.68 -9.64
N GLN A 41 -10.91 0.85 -9.93
CA GLN A 41 -9.56 1.30 -10.24
C GLN A 41 -9.58 2.07 -11.57
N THR A 42 -8.90 3.20 -11.63
CA THR A 42 -8.83 4.00 -12.87
C THR A 42 -7.97 3.29 -13.90
N GLU A 43 -8.20 3.59 -15.19
CA GLU A 43 -7.37 3.04 -16.28
C GLU A 43 -5.89 3.37 -16.09
N GLU A 44 -5.58 4.60 -15.64
CA GLU A 44 -4.23 5.04 -15.30
C GLU A 44 -3.62 4.23 -14.13
N GLU A 45 -4.40 3.91 -13.10
CA GLU A 45 -3.93 3.07 -11.99
C GLU A 45 -3.63 1.63 -12.47
N ASN A 46 -4.49 1.08 -13.34
CA ASN A 46 -4.28 -0.25 -13.90
C ASN A 46 -3.01 -0.29 -14.76
N GLN A 47 -2.82 0.68 -15.64
CA GLN A 47 -1.62 0.78 -16.46
C GLN A 47 -0.37 0.99 -15.59
N ALA A 48 -0.43 1.85 -14.57
CA ALA A 48 0.69 2.05 -13.65
C ALA A 48 1.10 0.75 -12.94
N ARG A 49 0.14 -0.11 -12.57
CA ARG A 49 0.42 -1.43 -11.99
C ARG A 49 1.01 -2.41 -13.01
N GLN A 50 0.60 -2.33 -14.27
CA GLN A 50 1.21 -3.13 -15.33
C GLN A 50 2.67 -2.72 -15.55
N ASP A 51 2.94 -1.43 -15.65
CA ASP A 51 4.29 -0.89 -15.80
C ASP A 51 5.17 -1.25 -14.60
N LEU A 52 4.63 -1.14 -13.37
CA LEU A 52 5.33 -1.60 -12.16
C LEU A 52 5.76 -3.07 -12.29
N ASN A 53 4.88 -3.96 -12.77
CA ASN A 53 5.20 -5.37 -12.94
C ASN A 53 6.29 -5.59 -14.01
N GLN A 54 6.24 -4.86 -15.12
CA GLN A 54 7.27 -4.91 -16.16
C GLN A 54 8.62 -4.40 -15.63
N GLY A 55 8.61 -3.29 -14.89
CA GLY A 55 9.79 -2.73 -14.25
C GLY A 55 10.42 -3.72 -13.27
N VAL A 56 9.63 -4.43 -12.47
CA VAL A 56 10.14 -5.47 -11.55
C VAL A 56 10.80 -6.62 -12.31
N GLN A 57 10.24 -7.04 -13.45
CA GLN A 57 10.86 -8.07 -14.27
C GLN A 57 12.20 -7.61 -14.85
N ALA A 58 12.23 -6.43 -15.46
CA ALA A 58 13.44 -5.83 -15.99
C ALA A 58 14.52 -5.66 -14.90
N PHE A 59 14.13 -5.18 -13.72
CA PHE A 59 15.03 -4.99 -12.58
C PHE A 59 15.67 -6.29 -12.12
N LYS A 60 14.87 -7.37 -11.99
CA LYS A 60 15.36 -8.71 -11.63
C LYS A 60 16.33 -9.28 -12.65
N ASN A 61 16.18 -8.90 -13.92
CA ASN A 61 17.05 -9.30 -15.02
C ASN A 61 18.29 -8.40 -15.18
N GLY A 62 18.51 -7.43 -14.28
CA GLY A 62 19.62 -6.48 -14.36
C GLY A 62 19.46 -5.39 -15.43
N GLN A 63 18.27 -5.25 -16.02
CA GLN A 63 17.98 -4.29 -17.08
C GLN A 63 17.56 -2.94 -16.48
N TYR A 64 18.46 -2.30 -15.73
CA TYR A 64 18.11 -1.14 -14.88
C TYR A 64 17.59 0.07 -15.66
N GLN A 65 18.11 0.34 -16.86
CA GLN A 65 17.60 1.43 -17.71
C GLN A 65 16.16 1.19 -18.17
N GLU A 66 15.81 -0.06 -18.46
CA GLU A 66 14.45 -0.42 -18.85
C GLU A 66 13.50 -0.39 -17.65
N ALA A 67 13.96 -0.92 -16.51
CA ALA A 67 13.24 -0.84 -15.24
C ALA A 67 12.95 0.62 -14.83
N GLU A 68 13.93 1.51 -14.97
CA GLU A 68 13.78 2.95 -14.69
C GLU A 68 12.64 3.55 -15.51
N ARG A 69 12.59 3.26 -16.82
CA ARG A 69 11.54 3.76 -17.72
C ARG A 69 10.16 3.32 -17.26
N TYR A 70 9.99 2.03 -16.94
CA TYR A 70 8.72 1.52 -16.46
C TYR A 70 8.30 2.14 -15.12
N PHE A 71 9.20 2.24 -14.14
CA PHE A 71 8.87 2.83 -12.85
C PHE A 71 8.59 4.34 -12.94
N ALA A 72 9.34 5.07 -13.78
CA ALA A 72 9.08 6.48 -14.03
C ALA A 72 7.71 6.71 -14.67
N HIS A 73 7.33 5.90 -15.65
CA HIS A 73 6.03 5.97 -16.29
C HIS A 73 4.90 5.59 -15.32
N ALA A 74 5.08 4.51 -14.55
CA ALA A 74 4.12 4.11 -13.51
C ALA A 74 3.89 5.23 -12.47
N LYS A 75 4.97 5.90 -12.03
CA LYS A 75 4.89 7.07 -11.13
C LYS A 75 4.18 8.25 -11.78
N GLN A 76 4.38 8.47 -13.08
CA GLN A 76 3.71 9.55 -13.80
C GLN A 76 2.21 9.31 -13.92
N LEU A 77 1.80 8.09 -14.26
CA LEU A 77 0.40 7.68 -14.38
C LEU A 77 -0.30 7.67 -13.03
N TYR A 78 0.34 7.11 -12.00
CA TYR A 78 -0.22 7.05 -10.65
C TYR A 78 0.81 7.45 -9.60
N PRO A 79 0.93 8.76 -9.28
CA PRO A 79 1.94 9.27 -8.35
C PRO A 79 1.83 8.73 -6.92
N ARG A 80 0.68 8.16 -6.55
CA ARG A 80 0.44 7.52 -5.26
C ARG A 80 0.89 6.04 -5.22
N LEU A 81 1.42 5.49 -6.32
CA LEU A 81 1.98 4.14 -6.38
C LEU A 81 3.31 4.07 -5.64
N VAL A 82 3.26 3.92 -4.31
CA VAL A 82 4.43 3.92 -3.43
C VAL A 82 5.55 3.01 -3.94
N LEU A 83 5.23 1.79 -4.38
CA LEU A 83 6.23 0.81 -4.79
C LEU A 83 7.00 1.21 -6.07
N ALA A 84 6.34 1.86 -7.03
CA ALA A 84 7.02 2.36 -8.23
C ALA A 84 8.02 3.45 -7.89
N ARG A 85 7.64 4.36 -6.98
CA ARG A 85 8.52 5.42 -6.48
C ARG A 85 9.70 4.85 -5.71
N LEU A 86 9.46 3.84 -4.87
CA LEU A 86 10.49 3.17 -4.09
C LEU A 86 11.54 2.50 -4.99
N TYR A 87 11.11 1.72 -5.99
CA TYR A 87 12.07 1.08 -6.91
C TYR A 87 12.82 2.08 -7.78
N LEU A 88 12.17 3.17 -8.22
CA LEU A 88 12.85 4.24 -8.94
C LEU A 88 13.95 4.88 -8.08
N ALA A 89 13.67 5.15 -6.80
CA ALA A 89 14.65 5.65 -5.85
C ALA A 89 15.85 4.70 -5.69
N THR A 90 15.59 3.40 -5.58
CA THR A 90 16.64 2.37 -5.47
C THR A 90 17.55 2.34 -6.69
N ILE A 91 16.99 2.44 -7.91
CA ILE A 91 17.79 2.50 -9.14
C ILE A 91 18.72 3.72 -9.14
N TYR A 92 18.21 4.89 -8.75
CA TYR A 92 19.04 6.10 -8.66
C TYR A 92 20.10 5.99 -7.57
N ALA A 93 19.79 5.37 -6.43
CA ALA A 93 20.74 5.15 -5.36
C ALA A 93 21.89 4.21 -5.79
N TRP A 94 21.61 3.17 -6.60
CA TRP A 94 22.67 2.28 -7.10
C TRP A 94 23.57 2.92 -8.15
N GLN A 95 23.05 3.89 -8.90
CA GLN A 95 23.85 4.63 -9.88
C GLN A 95 24.74 5.70 -9.21
N TYR A 96 24.50 6.01 -7.93
CA TYR A 96 25.33 6.91 -7.17
C TYR A 96 26.63 6.23 -6.71
N ILE A 97 27.75 6.88 -7.00
CA ILE A 97 29.11 6.47 -6.64
C ILE A 97 29.67 7.50 -5.65
N SER A 98 29.94 7.09 -4.42
CA SER A 98 30.49 7.98 -3.39
C SER A 98 31.83 8.57 -3.82
N GLY A 99 32.00 9.88 -3.62
CA GLY A 99 33.23 10.62 -3.95
C GLY A 99 33.45 10.93 -5.44
N ALA A 100 32.65 10.39 -6.36
CA ALA A 100 32.78 10.71 -7.78
C ALA A 100 32.22 12.12 -8.08
N PRO A 101 32.98 13.02 -8.76
CA PRO A 101 32.62 14.43 -8.86
C PRO A 101 31.74 14.78 -10.08
N SER A 102 31.32 13.79 -10.88
CA SER A 102 30.55 14.10 -12.10
C SER A 102 29.17 14.66 -11.77
N GLU A 103 28.70 15.61 -12.59
CA GLU A 103 27.36 16.19 -12.44
C GLU A 103 26.27 15.11 -12.48
N GLU A 104 26.43 14.11 -13.33
CA GLU A 104 25.50 12.99 -13.44
C GLU A 104 25.45 12.17 -12.15
N ASN A 105 26.60 11.91 -11.53
CA ASN A 105 26.65 11.22 -10.24
C ASN A 105 25.92 12.01 -9.16
N ILE A 106 26.18 13.32 -9.08
CA ILE A 106 25.50 14.21 -8.13
C ILE A 106 23.99 14.20 -8.37
N ARG A 107 23.56 14.23 -9.64
CA ARG A 107 22.15 14.15 -10.04
C ARG A 107 21.48 12.87 -9.55
N MET A 108 22.17 11.71 -9.63
CA MET A 108 21.65 10.43 -9.15
C MET A 108 21.37 10.44 -7.65
N GLY A 109 22.33 10.93 -6.85
CA GLY A 109 22.13 11.05 -5.40
C GLY A 109 20.94 11.95 -5.06
N HIS A 110 20.84 13.12 -5.72
CA HIS A 110 19.68 14.00 -5.52
C HIS A 110 18.36 13.34 -5.94
N ALA A 111 18.31 12.72 -7.12
CA ALA A 111 17.11 12.06 -7.62
C ALA A 111 16.65 10.95 -6.66
N ALA A 112 17.56 10.10 -6.17
CA ALA A 112 17.26 9.09 -5.16
C ALA A 112 16.65 9.70 -3.89
N THR A 113 17.26 10.76 -3.35
CA THR A 113 16.75 11.41 -2.13
C THR A 113 15.35 12.00 -2.31
N GLU A 114 15.08 12.62 -3.47
CA GLU A 114 13.76 13.16 -3.79
C GLU A 114 12.72 12.04 -3.95
N GLU A 115 13.10 10.92 -4.57
CA GLU A 115 12.21 9.78 -4.72
C GLU A 115 11.85 9.14 -3.36
N PHE A 116 12.84 8.88 -2.51
CA PHE A 116 12.60 8.36 -1.15
C PHE A 116 11.78 9.32 -0.29
N ARG A 117 12.06 10.63 -0.32
CA ARG A 117 11.25 11.63 0.41
C ARG A 117 9.79 11.60 -0.04
N GLY A 118 9.54 11.45 -1.34
CA GLY A 118 8.17 11.32 -1.83
C GLY A 118 7.50 10.03 -1.39
N VAL A 119 8.23 8.90 -1.26
CA VAL A 119 7.69 7.69 -0.64
C VAL A 119 7.26 7.99 0.80
N LEU A 120 8.13 8.63 1.58
CA LEU A 120 7.84 8.98 2.98
C LEU A 120 6.72 10.00 3.12
N SER A 121 6.45 10.82 2.10
CA SER A 121 5.29 11.71 2.09
C SER A 121 3.95 10.98 1.97
N LEU A 122 3.95 9.79 1.32
CA LEU A 122 2.78 8.94 1.13
C LEU A 122 2.66 7.88 2.22
N ASP A 123 3.78 7.33 2.65
CA ASP A 123 3.92 6.28 3.66
C ASP A 123 5.10 6.62 4.59
N ARG A 124 4.79 7.34 5.68
CA ARG A 124 5.79 7.81 6.66
C ARG A 124 6.51 6.69 7.42
N GLN A 125 5.99 5.47 7.39
CA GLN A 125 6.55 4.32 8.11
C GLN A 125 7.24 3.32 7.17
N ASN A 126 7.43 3.69 5.89
CA ASN A 126 8.08 2.84 4.91
C ASN A 126 9.57 2.65 5.24
N ILE A 127 9.91 1.54 5.87
CA ILE A 127 11.27 1.22 6.33
C ILE A 127 12.27 1.32 5.18
N SER A 128 11.99 0.68 4.04
CA SER A 128 12.90 0.66 2.90
C SER A 128 13.24 2.06 2.40
N ALA A 129 12.29 3.01 2.44
CA ALA A 129 12.55 4.40 2.09
C ALA A 129 13.32 5.17 3.17
N ILE A 130 13.11 4.87 4.46
CA ILE A 130 13.90 5.46 5.56
C ILE A 130 15.35 4.98 5.43
N ASP A 131 15.56 3.68 5.24
CA ASP A 131 16.87 3.04 5.09
C ASP A 131 17.60 3.57 3.85
N GLY A 132 16.93 3.55 2.69
CA GLY A 132 17.48 4.05 1.44
C GLY A 132 17.85 5.53 1.50
N LEU A 133 16.97 6.38 2.06
CA LEU A 133 17.25 7.80 2.23
C LEU A 133 18.45 8.03 3.17
N GLY A 134 18.50 7.32 4.30
CA GLY A 134 19.60 7.42 5.25
C GLY A 134 20.94 7.04 4.62
N LEU A 135 20.98 5.92 3.91
CA LEU A 135 22.19 5.46 3.23
C LEU A 135 22.63 6.42 2.11
N THR A 136 21.72 6.85 1.23
CA THR A 136 22.07 7.79 0.16
C THR A 136 22.62 9.11 0.73
N LEU A 137 21.99 9.65 1.78
CA LEU A 137 22.47 10.88 2.43
C LEU A 137 23.84 10.69 3.09
N PHE A 138 24.13 9.51 3.65
CA PHE A 138 25.45 9.18 4.20
C PHE A 138 26.53 9.13 3.12
N GLN A 139 26.21 8.57 1.95
CA GLN A 139 27.16 8.43 0.86
C GLN A 139 27.46 9.75 0.13
N MET A 140 26.51 10.70 0.14
CA MET A 140 26.64 12.02 -0.51
C MET A 140 27.55 12.98 0.27
N PRO A 141 28.54 13.64 -0.37
CA PRO A 141 29.44 14.58 0.28
C PRO A 141 28.71 15.88 0.68
N GLY A 142 29.18 16.53 1.75
CA GLY A 142 28.76 17.89 2.12
C GLY A 142 27.44 18.00 2.89
N ARG A 143 26.81 16.88 3.26
CA ARG A 143 25.78 16.87 4.31
C ARG A 143 26.40 16.30 5.58
N PRO A 144 26.15 16.90 6.77
CA PRO A 144 26.55 16.23 8.00
C PRO A 144 25.86 14.87 8.03
N PHE A 145 26.65 13.82 8.24
CA PHE A 145 26.11 12.49 8.52
C PHE A 145 25.12 12.62 9.67
N ASP A 146 23.85 12.37 9.36
CA ASP A 146 22.82 12.30 10.39
C ASP A 146 22.80 10.86 10.90
N SER A 147 23.67 10.60 11.88
CA SER A 147 23.76 9.31 12.54
C SER A 147 22.43 8.90 13.16
N HIS A 148 21.59 9.87 13.53
CA HIS A 148 20.27 9.61 14.09
C HIS A 148 19.33 9.08 13.02
N LEU A 149 19.29 9.63 11.80
CA LEU A 149 18.48 9.08 10.70
C LEU A 149 18.90 7.66 10.29
N PHE A 150 20.20 7.37 10.26
CA PHE A 150 20.71 6.03 10.00
C PHE A 150 20.37 5.05 11.14
N GLN A 151 20.56 5.46 12.39
CA GLN A 151 20.20 4.64 13.56
C GLN A 151 18.69 4.43 13.67
N GLU A 152 17.89 5.45 13.37
CA GLU A 152 16.43 5.38 13.36
C GLU A 152 15.92 4.45 12.26
N SER A 153 16.51 4.50 11.06
CA SER A 153 16.34 3.51 9.99
C SER A 153 16.56 2.10 10.53
N ASN A 154 17.74 1.83 11.07
CA ASN A 154 18.12 0.51 11.56
C ASN A 154 17.22 0.03 12.72
N GLN A 155 16.88 0.92 13.66
CA GLN A 155 15.98 0.61 14.78
C GLN A 155 14.55 0.33 14.30
N LYS A 156 14.01 1.13 13.37
CA LYS A 156 12.68 0.92 12.79
C LYS A 156 12.61 -0.36 12.01
N HIS A 157 13.66 -0.71 11.27
CA HIS A 157 13.77 -1.97 10.54
C HIS A 157 13.64 -3.16 11.50
N ILE A 158 14.46 -3.19 12.56
CA ILE A 158 14.46 -4.24 13.58
C ILE A 158 13.10 -4.33 14.30
N PHE A 159 12.47 -3.19 14.59
CA PHE A 159 11.17 -3.17 15.27
C PHE A 159 10.01 -3.65 14.40
N LEU A 160 10.02 -3.31 13.11
CA LEU A 160 8.90 -3.58 12.20
C LEU A 160 9.02 -4.92 11.47
N ARG A 161 10.23 -5.46 11.31
CA ARG A 161 10.50 -6.76 10.69
C ARG A 161 11.63 -7.49 11.43
N SER A 162 11.33 -8.02 12.61
CA SER A 162 12.31 -8.72 13.46
C SER A 162 12.78 -10.07 12.92
N ASP A 163 12.08 -10.63 11.93
CA ASP A 163 12.30 -11.96 11.33
C ASP A 163 12.84 -11.89 9.90
N ASP A 164 13.15 -10.69 9.41
CA ASP A 164 13.55 -10.47 8.03
C ASP A 164 15.06 -10.66 7.79
N LEU A 165 15.38 -11.51 6.82
CA LEU A 165 16.73 -11.81 6.34
C LEU A 165 17.16 -10.86 5.19
N GLU A 166 16.31 -9.93 4.76
CA GLU A 166 16.63 -8.91 3.72
C GLU A 166 17.62 -7.77 4.08
N PRO A 167 18.25 -7.65 5.29
CA PRO A 167 19.35 -6.70 5.45
C PRO A 167 20.53 -6.97 4.50
N CYS A 168 20.63 -8.19 3.93
CA CYS A 168 21.72 -8.59 3.04
C CYS A 168 21.84 -7.75 1.76
N TYR A 169 20.78 -7.08 1.29
CA TYR A 169 20.90 -6.21 0.10
C TYR A 169 21.75 -4.96 0.38
N TRP A 170 21.79 -4.49 1.63
CA TRP A 170 22.55 -3.29 2.01
C TRP A 170 23.88 -3.58 2.71
N ILE A 171 24.11 -4.82 3.14
CA ILE A 171 25.36 -5.25 3.82
C ILE A 171 26.43 -5.75 2.82
N GLY A 172 26.07 -6.12 1.59
CA GLY A 172 27.03 -6.58 0.57
C GLY A 172 28.00 -5.52 0.02
N VAL A 173 28.10 -4.33 0.63
CA VAL A 173 28.96 -3.21 0.18
C VAL A 173 30.01 -2.82 1.24
N ILE A 174 30.16 -3.59 2.32
CA ILE A 174 31.28 -3.45 3.27
C ILE A 174 31.95 -4.81 3.44
N ASP A 175 32.76 -5.17 2.45
CA ASP A 175 33.99 -5.96 2.60
C ASP A 175 35.10 -5.22 1.84
#